data_AF-A0A7K2KJN4-F1
#
_entry.id   AF-A0A7K2KJN4-F1
#
_cell.length_a   1.000
_cell.length_b   1.000
_cell.length_c   1.000
_cell.angle_alpha   90.00
_cell.angle_beta   90.00
_cell.angle_gamma   90.00
#
_symmetry.space_group_name_H-M   'P 1'
#
loop_
_entity.id
_entity.type
_entity.pdbx_description
1 polymer ?
#
loop_
_entity_poly.entity_id
_entity_poly.type
_entity_poly.pdbx_seq_one_letter_code
_entity_poly.pdbx_strand_id
1 'polypeptide(L)'
;SQHYLIDRGPEQVPPPPTEQDAPGWIAALDAVPGGDQLLRLTVQGKGKRTVVLEALHVRVVGKKAPLPWNDYVMGVGCGGEVSTKAYAVDLDAGRPTAEPVGGQRTFSYKTSETDPVIFNVAARARAHDVSWYLELAWSSGSERGTIRVDDGGRPFRTSGNLARPAFAYPLGWTEWIANEADTEGP
;
A
#
# COMPACT_ATOMS: atom_id res chain seq x y z
N SER A 1 11.68 -4.54 2.19
CA SER A 1 10.84 -5.50 2.95
C SER A 1 9.55 -4.79 3.34
N GLN A 2 8.43 -5.50 3.54
CA GLN A 2 7.20 -4.85 3.98
C GLN A 2 7.24 -4.69 5.51
N HIS A 3 6.80 -3.53 6.00
CA HIS A 3 6.76 -3.20 7.42
C HIS A 3 5.30 -3.14 7.89
N TYR A 4 5.06 -3.62 9.11
CA TYR A 4 3.75 -3.56 9.76
C TYR A 4 3.88 -3.10 11.20
N LEU A 5 3.07 -2.11 11.57
CA LEU A 5 2.94 -1.63 12.93
C LEU A 5 1.89 -2.45 13.67
N ILE A 6 2.25 -2.96 14.84
CA ILE A 6 1.37 -3.77 15.69
C ILE A 6 1.49 -3.33 17.14
N ASP A 7 0.34 -3.15 17.80
CA ASP A 7 0.24 -2.75 19.22
C ASP A 7 0.43 -3.93 20.18
N ARG A 8 1.52 -4.70 19.99
CA ARG A 8 1.86 -5.89 20.79
C ARG A 8 3.37 -6.04 20.91
N GLY A 9 3.81 -6.70 21.98
CA GLY A 9 5.20 -7.12 22.16
C GLY A 9 5.58 -8.29 21.24
N PRO A 10 6.88 -8.48 20.93
CA PRO A 10 7.36 -9.50 20.00
C PRO A 10 6.97 -10.93 20.41
N GLU A 11 6.82 -11.20 21.71
CA GLU A 11 6.38 -12.48 22.27
C GLU A 11 4.89 -12.78 22.03
N GLN A 12 4.10 -11.77 21.64
CA GLN A 12 2.67 -11.87 21.38
C GLN A 12 2.32 -11.80 19.89
N VAL A 13 3.32 -11.63 19.02
CA VAL A 13 3.15 -11.59 17.56
C VAL A 13 3.56 -12.95 17.00
N PRO A 14 2.65 -13.67 16.31
CA PRO A 14 3.00 -14.93 15.68
C PRO A 14 4.06 -14.72 14.58
N PRO A 15 4.77 -15.79 14.16
CA PRO A 15 5.75 -15.71 13.09
C PRO A 15 5.19 -15.03 11.83
N PRO A 16 6.06 -14.44 10.99
CA PRO A 16 5.65 -13.84 9.73
C PRO A 16 4.89 -14.89 8.87
N PRO A 17 3.68 -14.58 8.38
CA PRO A 17 2.92 -15.46 7.49
C PRO A 17 3.61 -15.63 6.14
N THR A 18 3.16 -16.65 5.39
CA THR A 18 3.39 -16.70 3.94
C THR A 18 2.65 -15.54 3.25
N GLU A 19 3.01 -15.22 2.00
CA GLU A 19 2.29 -14.19 1.23
C GLU A 19 0.79 -14.48 1.12
N GLN A 20 0.42 -15.77 0.97
CA GLN A 20 -0.97 -16.20 0.88
C GLN A 20 -1.75 -15.96 2.19
N ASP A 21 -1.10 -16.14 3.33
CA ASP A 21 -1.74 -16.04 4.65
C ASP A 21 -1.65 -14.62 5.24
N ALA A 22 -0.90 -13.72 4.60
CA ALA A 22 -0.69 -12.35 5.05
C ALA A 22 -2.00 -11.59 5.36
N PRO A 23 -3.07 -11.64 4.54
CA PRO A 23 -4.32 -10.94 4.87
C PRO A 23 -4.94 -11.37 6.19
N GLY A 24 -4.91 -12.67 6.51
CA GLY A 24 -5.46 -13.20 7.75
C GLY A 24 -4.65 -12.79 8.98
N TRP A 25 -3.32 -12.80 8.86
CA TRP A 25 -2.42 -12.34 9.90
C TRP A 25 -2.57 -10.84 10.19
N ILE A 26 -2.67 -10.02 9.14
CA ILE A 26 -2.91 -8.57 9.25
C ILE A 26 -4.21 -8.31 9.99
N ALA A 27 -5.29 -9.00 9.60
CA ALA A 27 -6.60 -8.85 10.22
C ALA A 27 -6.60 -9.31 11.69
N ALA A 28 -5.92 -10.40 12.03
CA ALA A 28 -5.88 -10.94 13.40
C ALA A 28 -5.08 -10.07 14.39
N LEU A 29 -4.16 -9.25 13.88
CA LEU A 29 -3.28 -8.40 14.66
C LEU A 29 -3.66 -6.91 14.60
N ASP A 30 -4.70 -6.56 13.83
CA ASP A 30 -5.01 -5.17 13.48
C ASP A 30 -3.77 -4.43 12.94
N ALA A 31 -2.94 -5.14 12.18
CA ALA A 31 -1.66 -4.66 11.72
C ALA A 31 -1.83 -3.54 10.69
N VAL A 32 -1.03 -2.47 10.81
CA VAL A 32 -1.10 -1.30 9.92
C VAL A 32 0.18 -1.23 9.09
N PRO A 33 0.13 -1.15 7.75
CA PRO A 33 1.30 -0.89 6.92
C PRO A 33 2.13 0.30 7.44
N GLY A 34 3.39 0.02 7.76
CA GLY A 34 4.36 0.99 8.27
C GLY A 34 5.22 1.56 7.14
N GLY A 35 5.36 2.88 7.06
CA GLY A 35 6.22 3.55 6.10
C GLY A 35 5.64 3.56 4.69
N ASP A 36 5.51 2.40 4.07
CA ASP A 36 5.04 2.21 2.69
C ASP A 36 3.92 1.16 2.63
N GLN A 37 2.89 1.44 1.83
CA GLN A 37 1.84 0.50 1.47
C GLN A 37 1.81 0.31 -0.05
N LEU A 38 2.03 -0.93 -0.48
CA LEU A 38 1.98 -1.32 -1.89
C LEU A 38 0.60 -1.86 -2.25
N LEU A 39 -0.01 -1.29 -3.28
CA LEU A 39 -1.28 -1.76 -3.84
C LEU A 39 -1.06 -2.21 -5.29
N ARG A 40 -1.57 -3.40 -5.63
CA ARG A 40 -1.70 -3.86 -7.01
C ARG A 40 -3.16 -3.78 -7.44
N LEU A 41 -3.44 -2.94 -8.44
CA LEU A 41 -4.78 -2.73 -8.97
C LEU A 41 -4.91 -3.39 -10.33
N THR A 42 -5.77 -4.40 -10.45
CA THR A 42 -6.15 -5.00 -11.74
C THR A 42 -7.49 -4.43 -12.17
N VAL A 43 -7.50 -3.73 -13.31
CA VAL A 43 -8.70 -3.09 -13.86
C VAL A 43 -9.05 -3.75 -15.18
N GLN A 44 -10.31 -4.16 -15.32
CA GLN A 44 -10.82 -4.85 -16.50
C GLN A 44 -12.18 -4.26 -16.90
N GLY A 45 -12.38 -4.06 -18.20
CA GLY A 45 -13.69 -3.67 -18.73
C GLY A 45 -14.69 -4.82 -18.58
N LYS A 46 -15.97 -4.51 -18.29
CA LYS A 46 -17.03 -5.54 -18.13
C LYS A 46 -17.76 -5.91 -19.42
N GLY A 47 -17.36 -5.37 -20.56
CA GLY A 47 -18.03 -5.65 -21.82
C GLY A 47 -17.25 -5.21 -23.04
N LYS A 48 -17.92 -5.27 -24.19
CA LYS A 48 -17.31 -5.12 -25.51
C LYS A 48 -16.77 -3.73 -25.83
N ARG A 49 -17.26 -2.69 -25.13
CA ARG A 49 -16.80 -1.31 -25.33
C ARG A 49 -15.47 -1.09 -24.61
N THR A 50 -14.53 -0.44 -25.29
CA THR A 50 -13.29 0.02 -24.65
C THR A 50 -13.63 0.97 -23.50
N VAL A 51 -12.91 0.83 -22.40
CA VAL A 51 -12.95 1.75 -21.26
C VAL A 51 -11.68 2.57 -21.28
N VAL A 52 -11.82 3.89 -21.16
CA VAL A 52 -10.71 4.82 -20.95
C VAL A 52 -10.61 5.10 -19.46
N LEU A 53 -9.43 4.89 -18.90
CA LEU A 53 -9.06 5.22 -17.52
C LEU A 53 -8.42 6.59 -17.56
N GLU A 54 -9.14 7.58 -17.05
CA GLU A 54 -8.87 9.01 -17.28
C GLU A 54 -7.93 9.60 -16.24
N ALA A 55 -8.09 9.21 -14.98
CA ALA A 55 -7.29 9.72 -13.88
C ALA A 55 -7.36 8.78 -12.67
N LEU A 56 -6.29 8.79 -11.86
CA LEU A 56 -6.24 8.18 -10.54
C LEU A 56 -6.05 9.29 -9.50
N HIS A 57 -7.05 9.48 -8.66
CA HIS A 57 -7.03 10.50 -7.61
C HIS A 57 -6.78 9.85 -6.26
N VAL A 58 -6.00 10.54 -5.42
CA VAL A 58 -5.78 10.15 -4.02
C VAL A 58 -6.71 10.99 -3.15
N ARG A 59 -7.41 10.33 -2.23
CA ARG A 59 -8.31 10.99 -1.27
C ARG A 59 -7.87 10.66 0.13
N VAL A 60 -7.51 11.69 0.90
CA VAL A 60 -7.21 11.57 2.33
C VAL A 60 -8.47 11.84 3.12
N VAL A 61 -8.84 10.89 3.98
CA VAL A 61 -9.96 11.00 4.92
C VAL A 61 -9.52 11.67 6.22
N GLY A 62 -8.30 11.37 6.67
CA GLY A 62 -7.75 11.97 7.88
C GLY A 62 -6.26 11.73 8.04
N LYS A 63 -5.61 12.62 8.80
CA LYS A 63 -4.21 12.50 9.22
C LYS A 63 -4.15 12.66 10.73
N LYS A 64 -3.34 11.83 11.39
CA LYS A 64 -3.08 11.86 12.83
C LYS A 64 -1.58 11.72 13.08
N ALA A 65 -1.15 11.89 14.33
CA ALA A 65 0.20 11.52 14.73
C ALA A 65 0.46 10.03 14.40
N PRO A 66 1.69 9.65 14.02
CA PRO A 66 2.03 8.26 13.75
C PRO A 66 1.67 7.37 14.94
N LEU A 67 1.28 6.14 14.65
CA LEU A 67 0.99 5.14 15.67
C LEU A 67 2.23 4.92 16.54
N PRO A 68 2.14 4.94 17.88
CA PRO A 68 3.29 4.69 18.78
C PRO A 68 3.52 3.18 18.98
N TRP A 69 3.40 2.40 17.90
CA TRP A 69 3.44 0.93 17.92
C TRP A 69 4.79 0.41 17.43
N ASN A 70 5.11 -0.83 17.80
CA ASN A 70 6.31 -1.52 17.36
C ASN A 70 6.25 -1.83 15.86
N ASP A 71 7.41 -1.75 15.19
CA ASP A 71 7.54 -2.09 13.78
C ASP A 71 7.99 -3.54 13.61
N TYR A 72 7.32 -4.28 12.74
CA TYR A 72 7.63 -5.67 12.41
C TYR A 72 7.98 -5.79 10.94
N VAL A 73 9.25 -6.11 10.68
CA VAL A 73 9.77 -6.30 9.33
C VAL A 73 9.43 -7.71 8.86
N MET A 74 8.47 -7.80 7.96
CA MET A 74 8.16 -9.04 7.27
C MET A 74 9.34 -9.40 6.36
N GLY A 75 9.88 -10.62 6.54
CA GLY A 75 11.07 -11.11 5.84
C GLY A 75 11.02 -10.94 4.32
N VAL A 76 12.20 -10.92 3.71
CA VAL A 76 12.53 -10.58 2.31
C VAL A 76 11.33 -10.73 1.37
N GLY A 77 10.71 -9.60 1.02
CA GLY A 77 9.73 -9.58 -0.06
C GLY A 77 10.41 -10.14 -1.31
N CYS A 78 9.89 -11.25 -1.83
CA CYS A 78 10.32 -11.78 -3.12
C CYS A 78 10.29 -10.63 -4.13
N GLY A 79 11.42 -10.41 -4.81
CA GLY A 79 11.58 -9.35 -5.80
C GLY A 79 10.38 -9.31 -6.74
N GLY A 80 9.55 -8.29 -6.56
CA GLY A 80 8.42 -8.02 -7.43
C GLY A 80 8.93 -7.37 -8.70
N GLU A 81 8.60 -8.00 -9.82
CA GLU A 81 8.72 -7.56 -11.21
C GLU A 81 8.76 -6.02 -11.36
N VAL A 82 9.73 -5.51 -12.12
CA VAL A 82 9.81 -4.08 -12.50
C VAL A 82 8.54 -3.73 -13.27
N SER A 83 7.54 -3.19 -12.57
CA SER A 83 6.26 -2.90 -13.18
C SER A 83 6.33 -1.67 -14.07
N THR A 84 5.83 -1.80 -15.29
CA THR A 84 5.79 -0.75 -16.30
C THR A 84 4.68 0.29 -16.10
N LYS A 85 3.94 0.23 -14.97
CA LYS A 85 2.85 1.16 -14.59
C LYS A 85 2.82 1.36 -13.07
N ALA A 86 3.78 2.12 -12.56
CA ALA A 86 4.00 2.33 -11.14
C ALA A 86 3.77 3.80 -10.76
N TYR A 87 3.04 4.00 -9.66
CA TYR A 87 2.70 5.32 -9.13
C TYR A 87 3.20 5.47 -7.70
N ALA A 88 3.85 6.59 -7.40
CA ALA A 88 4.19 6.98 -6.04
C ALA A 88 3.14 7.95 -5.50
N VAL A 89 2.82 7.82 -4.21
CA VAL A 89 1.94 8.72 -3.49
C VAL A 89 2.63 9.14 -2.20
N ASP A 90 2.91 10.43 -2.06
CA ASP A 90 3.31 11.00 -0.76
C ASP A 90 2.05 11.35 0.05
N LEU A 91 1.73 10.53 1.05
CA LEU A 91 0.58 10.73 1.92
C LEU A 91 0.80 11.86 2.93
N ASP A 92 2.04 12.28 3.19
CA ASP A 92 2.35 13.41 4.06
C ASP A 92 2.12 14.75 3.35
N ALA A 93 2.20 14.79 2.03
CA ALA A 93 1.94 15.99 1.23
C ALA A 93 0.60 16.65 1.57
N GLY A 94 0.54 17.97 1.51
CA GLY A 94 -0.70 18.73 1.77
C GLY A 94 -1.83 18.40 0.78
N ARG A 95 -1.46 18.00 -0.45
CA ARG A 95 -2.37 17.49 -1.47
C ARG A 95 -1.73 16.28 -2.15
N PRO A 96 -1.91 15.06 -1.60
CA PRO A 96 -1.33 13.85 -2.19
C PRO A 96 -1.83 13.62 -3.61
N THR A 97 -0.92 13.26 -4.51
CA THR A 97 -1.20 12.92 -5.90
C THR A 97 -0.51 11.61 -6.26
N ALA A 98 -1.11 10.84 -7.18
CA ALA A 98 -0.49 9.65 -7.74
C ALA A 98 0.45 10.07 -8.89
N GLU A 99 1.75 10.03 -8.63
CA GLU A 99 2.77 10.47 -9.58
C GLU A 99 3.41 9.27 -10.29
N PRO A 100 3.52 9.28 -11.63
CA PRO A 100 4.17 8.22 -12.37
C PRO A 100 5.66 8.12 -11.99
N VAL A 101 6.13 6.91 -11.70
CA VAL A 101 7.54 6.66 -11.37
C VAL A 101 8.35 6.41 -12.66
N GLY A 102 9.61 6.85 -12.68
CA GLY A 102 10.56 6.48 -13.74
C GLY A 102 10.28 7.10 -15.11
N GLY A 103 9.73 8.32 -15.16
CA GLY A 103 9.44 9.03 -16.41
C GLY A 103 8.24 8.47 -17.19
N GLN A 104 7.38 7.70 -16.52
CA GLN A 104 6.15 7.19 -17.12
C GLN A 104 5.19 8.34 -17.48
N ARG A 105 4.36 8.10 -18.50
CA ARG A 105 3.36 9.06 -18.98
C ARG A 105 2.33 9.42 -17.91
N THR A 106 1.75 10.62 -18.02
CA THR A 106 0.58 11.03 -17.25
C THR A 106 -0.54 9.98 -17.34
N PHE A 107 -1.27 9.76 -16.24
CA PHE A 107 -2.24 8.67 -16.10
C PHE A 107 -3.31 8.71 -17.21
N SER A 108 -3.18 7.83 -18.21
CA SER A 108 -4.21 7.59 -19.22
C SER A 108 -3.99 6.21 -19.84
N TYR A 109 -4.98 5.35 -19.69
CA TYR A 109 -4.92 3.96 -20.15
C TYR A 109 -6.25 3.54 -20.76
N LYS A 110 -6.20 2.48 -21.55
CA LYS A 110 -7.38 1.82 -22.08
C LYS A 110 -7.40 0.39 -21.56
N THR A 111 -8.58 -0.12 -21.30
CA THR A 111 -8.80 -1.53 -20.94
C THR A 111 -10.06 -2.04 -21.64
N SER A 112 -10.18 -3.35 -21.73
CA SER A 112 -11.37 -4.04 -22.24
C SER A 112 -11.61 -5.33 -21.46
N GLU A 113 -12.66 -6.07 -21.82
CA GLU A 113 -12.93 -7.39 -21.25
C GLU A 113 -11.79 -8.39 -21.50
N THR A 114 -11.04 -8.27 -22.59
CA THR A 114 -9.95 -9.20 -22.94
C THR A 114 -8.55 -8.61 -22.74
N ASP A 115 -8.45 -7.37 -22.28
CA ASP A 115 -7.19 -6.65 -22.10
C ASP A 115 -7.19 -5.89 -20.77
N PRO A 116 -6.95 -6.60 -19.64
CA PRO A 116 -6.87 -6.00 -18.33
C PRO A 116 -5.60 -5.17 -18.17
N VAL A 117 -5.69 -4.10 -17.38
CA VAL A 117 -4.54 -3.27 -17.02
C VAL A 117 -4.22 -3.42 -15.55
N ILE A 118 -2.95 -3.65 -15.24
CA ILE A 118 -2.41 -3.70 -13.88
C ILE A 118 -1.66 -2.40 -13.58
N PHE A 119 -1.95 -1.80 -12.43
CA PHE A 119 -1.21 -0.67 -11.86
C PHE A 119 -0.61 -1.08 -10.52
N ASN A 120 0.57 -0.56 -10.20
CA ASN A 120 1.11 -0.63 -8.86
C ASN A 120 1.15 0.78 -8.26
N VAL A 121 0.69 0.93 -7.02
CA VAL A 121 0.70 2.19 -6.28
C VAL A 121 1.50 1.97 -5.00
N ALA A 122 2.57 2.74 -4.82
CA ALA A 122 3.35 2.80 -3.60
C ALA A 122 2.97 4.08 -2.85
N ALA A 123 2.21 3.93 -1.77
CA ALA A 123 1.79 5.04 -0.94
C ALA A 123 2.62 5.11 0.33
N ARG A 124 3.25 6.25 0.57
CA ARG A 124 4.21 6.44 1.64
C ARG A 124 3.69 7.41 2.69
N ALA A 125 3.82 7.03 3.96
CA ALA A 125 3.64 7.90 5.11
C ALA A 125 4.89 7.82 6.01
N ARG A 126 5.44 8.96 6.40
CA ARG A 126 6.58 9.09 7.33
C ARG A 126 6.18 9.80 8.61
N ALA A 127 5.44 10.90 8.48
CA ALA A 127 5.15 11.81 9.58
C ALA A 127 3.75 11.66 10.17
N HIS A 128 2.86 10.90 9.52
CA HIS A 128 1.47 10.75 9.95
C HIS A 128 0.96 9.31 9.90
N ASP A 129 -0.09 9.04 10.68
CA ASP A 129 -1.05 7.96 10.44
C ASP A 129 -2.16 8.48 9.55
N VAL A 130 -2.30 7.92 8.35
CA VAL A 130 -3.15 8.45 7.28
C VAL A 130 -4.21 7.43 6.90
N SER A 131 -5.48 7.85 6.94
CA SER A 131 -6.60 7.11 6.37
C SER A 131 -6.91 7.65 4.98
N TRP A 132 -6.92 6.81 3.95
CA TRP A 132 -6.98 7.26 2.55
C TRP A 132 -7.62 6.23 1.63
N TYR A 133 -8.01 6.64 0.43
CA TYR A 133 -8.51 5.75 -0.63
C TYR A 133 -8.19 6.33 -2.00
N LEU A 134 -8.38 5.52 -3.04
CA LEU A 134 -8.18 5.93 -4.43
C LEU A 134 -9.52 6.09 -5.15
N GLU A 135 -9.57 7.03 -6.09
CA GLU A 135 -10.70 7.24 -7.00
C GLU A 135 -10.21 7.11 -8.45
N LEU A 136 -10.74 6.12 -9.17
CA LEU A 136 -10.44 5.87 -10.57
C LEU A 136 -11.54 6.47 -11.45
N ALA A 137 -11.22 7.56 -12.14
CA ALA A 137 -12.11 8.17 -13.13
C ALA A 137 -12.05 7.38 -14.45
N TRP A 138 -13.22 7.13 -15.05
CA TRP A 138 -13.32 6.33 -16.27
C TRP A 138 -14.44 6.81 -17.19
N SER A 139 -14.31 6.47 -18.48
CA SER A 139 -15.37 6.63 -19.47
C SER A 139 -15.44 5.44 -20.43
N SER A 140 -16.65 5.18 -20.95
CA SER A 140 -16.90 4.17 -21.99
C SER A 140 -18.10 4.58 -22.84
N GLY A 141 -17.83 5.03 -24.08
CA GLY A 141 -18.86 5.63 -24.92
C GLY A 141 -19.42 6.90 -24.28
N SER A 142 -20.75 6.95 -24.06
CA SER A 142 -21.42 8.08 -23.39
C SER A 142 -21.39 8.00 -21.86
N GLU A 143 -21.05 6.83 -21.31
CA GLU A 143 -20.99 6.61 -19.86
C GLU A 143 -19.65 7.09 -19.29
N ARG A 144 -19.70 7.64 -18.08
CA ARG A 144 -18.53 8.06 -17.32
C ARG A 144 -18.81 7.91 -15.83
N GLY A 145 -17.77 7.78 -15.02
CA GLY A 145 -17.92 7.71 -13.59
C GLY A 145 -16.61 7.63 -12.85
N THR A 146 -16.72 7.40 -11.54
CA THR A 146 -15.58 7.21 -10.65
C THR A 146 -15.80 5.95 -9.83
N ILE A 147 -14.79 5.09 -9.79
CA ILE A 147 -14.76 3.90 -8.94
C ILE A 147 -13.89 4.21 -7.74
N ARG A 148 -14.44 3.99 -6.55
CA ARG A 148 -13.68 4.02 -5.32
C ARG A 148 -12.93 2.70 -5.15
N VAL A 149 -11.64 2.81 -4.85
CA VAL A 149 -10.74 1.69 -4.56
C VAL A 149 -10.28 1.85 -3.12
N ASP A 150 -10.74 0.94 -2.28
CA ASP A 150 -10.52 0.91 -0.84
C ASP A 150 -10.53 -0.54 -0.31
N ASP A 151 -10.38 -0.72 1.00
CA ASP A 151 -10.39 -2.03 1.65
C ASP A 151 -11.83 -2.45 2.01
N GLY A 152 -12.59 -2.88 1.00
CA GLY A 152 -13.93 -3.44 1.18
C GLY A 152 -14.94 -2.45 1.77
N GLY A 153 -14.85 -1.17 1.40
CA GLY A 153 -15.68 -0.07 1.93
C GLY A 153 -15.01 0.73 3.05
N ARG A 154 -13.83 0.32 3.52
CA ARG A 154 -13.03 1.05 4.52
C ARG A 154 -11.85 1.73 3.84
N PRO A 155 -11.50 2.99 4.19
CA PRO A 155 -10.25 3.58 3.73
C PRO A 155 -9.05 2.69 4.09
N PHE A 156 -8.06 2.65 3.21
CA PHE A 156 -6.73 2.16 3.57
C PHE A 156 -6.16 2.98 4.72
N ARG A 157 -5.22 2.37 5.46
CA ARG A 157 -4.50 3.02 6.54
C ARG A 157 -3.01 2.75 6.40
N THR A 158 -2.20 3.80 6.44
CA THR A 158 -0.74 3.73 6.38
C THR A 158 -0.17 4.69 7.41
N SER A 159 0.78 4.25 8.22
CA SER A 159 1.37 5.10 9.26
C SER A 159 2.88 5.18 9.12
N GLY A 160 3.44 6.34 9.45
CA GLY A 160 4.87 6.49 9.67
C GLY A 160 5.40 5.47 10.68
N ASN A 161 6.56 4.90 10.39
CA ASN A 161 7.22 3.86 11.19
C ASN A 161 8.61 4.28 11.73
N LEU A 162 8.95 5.58 11.68
CA LEU A 162 10.25 6.06 12.17
C LEU A 162 10.32 6.07 13.71
N ALA A 163 11.55 6.02 14.24
CA ALA A 163 11.91 6.26 15.64
C ALA A 163 11.12 5.40 16.66
N ARG A 164 11.15 4.08 16.50
CA ARG A 164 10.44 3.10 17.33
C ARG A 164 11.20 1.78 17.42
N PRO A 165 10.90 0.93 18.42
CA PRO A 165 11.39 -0.44 18.41
C PRO A 165 10.95 -1.15 17.13
N ALA A 166 11.92 -1.73 16.43
CA ALA A 166 11.69 -2.53 15.24
C ALA A 166 12.13 -3.98 15.53
N PHE A 167 11.43 -4.94 14.92
CA PHE A 167 11.69 -6.36 15.08
C PHE A 167 11.75 -7.04 13.72
N ALA A 168 12.66 -8.00 13.58
CA ALA A 168 12.79 -8.84 12.41
C ALA A 168 12.67 -10.31 12.81
N TYR A 169 12.32 -11.15 11.84
CA TYR A 169 12.24 -12.59 12.03
C TYR A 169 13.15 -13.27 10.99
N PRO A 170 14.44 -13.49 11.32
CA PRO A 170 15.40 -14.04 10.36
C PRO A 170 15.11 -15.50 10.02
N LEU A 171 15.59 -15.95 8.85
CA LEU A 171 15.40 -17.33 8.40
C LEU A 171 16.00 -18.32 9.40
N GLY A 172 15.22 -19.31 9.81
CA GLY A 172 15.62 -20.35 10.76
C GLY A 172 15.43 -20.01 12.24
N TRP A 173 14.89 -18.84 12.55
CA TRP A 173 14.61 -18.41 13.93
C TRP A 173 13.20 -18.82 14.35
N THR A 174 12.98 -18.89 15.67
CA THR A 174 11.68 -19.23 16.29
C THR A 174 11.00 -18.05 16.96
N GLU A 175 11.62 -16.86 16.96
CA GLU A 175 11.13 -15.67 17.64
C GLU A 175 11.51 -14.39 16.88
N TRP A 176 10.77 -13.32 17.16
CA TRP A 176 11.08 -11.97 16.72
C TRP A 176 12.25 -11.41 17.51
N ILE A 177 13.24 -10.84 16.83
CA ILE A 177 14.41 -10.21 17.45
C ILE A 177 14.46 -8.73 17.13
N ALA A 178 15.09 -7.93 18.01
CA ALA A 178 15.30 -6.52 17.76
C ALA A 178 16.04 -6.31 16.43
N ASN A 179 15.52 -5.41 15.61
CA ASN A 179 16.09 -4.98 14.34
C ASN A 179 16.73 -3.61 14.51
N GLU A 180 18.03 -3.58 14.80
CA GLU A 180 18.78 -2.33 15.02
C GLU A 180 19.14 -1.57 13.73
N ALA A 181 18.72 -2.08 12.56
CA ALA A 181 19.07 -1.49 11.26
C ALA A 181 18.43 -0.11 10.97
N ASP A 182 17.41 0.30 11.74
CA ASP A 182 16.65 1.55 11.50
C ASP A 182 16.79 2.59 12.64
N THR A 183 17.65 2.37 13.65
CA THR A 183 17.87 3.32 14.76
C THR A 183 18.84 4.45 14.45
N GLU A 184 19.53 4.43 13.31
CA GLU A 184 20.34 5.55 12.82
C GLU A 184 19.59 6.34 11.75
N GLY A 185 18.77 7.30 12.19
CA GLY A 185 18.36 8.41 11.33
C GLY A 185 19.53 9.38 11.09
N PRO A 186 19.54 10.12 9.95
CA PRO A 186 20.60 11.08 9.62
C PRO A 186 20.70 12.27 10.58
#